data_AF-A0A4R2KX92-F1
#
_entry.id   AF-A0A4R2KX92-F1
#
_cell.length_a   1.000
_cell.length_b   1.000
_cell.length_c   1.000
_cell.angle_alpha   90.00
_cell.angle_beta   90.00
_cell.angle_gamma   90.00
#
_symmetry.space_group_name_H-M   'P 1'
#
loop_
_entity.id
_entity.type
_entity.pdbx_description
1 polymer ?
#
loop_
_entity_poly.entity_id
_entity_poly.type
_entity_poly.pdbx_seq_one_letter_code
_entity_poly.pdbx_strand_id
1 'polypeptide(L)'
;MRFGKGLGLIFRFIYGYLIGYIFVAVIYIAVAITVILFDPEAFSIFIITYIKTPEYNKLKISLLGHVLMVLCGMVEWMKCKNEIKRKKKKRRKQIYE
;
A
#
# COMPACT_ATOMS: atom_id res chain seq x y z
N MET A 1 21.08 -21.38 -5.94
CA MET A 1 20.45 -20.14 -6.50
C MET A 1 18.89 -20.09 -6.40
N ARG A 2 18.24 -20.61 -5.34
CA ARG A 2 16.78 -20.49 -5.15
C ARG A 2 16.35 -19.32 -4.25
N PHE A 3 17.21 -18.86 -3.34
CA PHE A 3 16.89 -17.81 -2.36
C PHE A 3 16.65 -16.41 -2.97
N GLY A 4 17.47 -15.99 -3.94
CA GLY A 4 17.32 -14.65 -4.55
C GLY A 4 16.00 -14.42 -5.29
N LYS A 5 15.35 -15.49 -5.77
CA LYS A 5 14.04 -15.40 -6.45
C LYS A 5 12.88 -15.24 -5.46
N GLY A 6 13.02 -15.76 -4.24
CA GLY A 6 12.02 -15.59 -3.17
C GLY A 6 12.07 -14.18 -2.59
N LEU A 7 13.28 -13.68 -2.29
CA LEU A 7 13.50 -12.33 -1.80
C LEU A 7 12.97 -11.26 -2.76
N GLY A 8 13.19 -11.39 -4.07
CA GLY A 8 12.68 -10.45 -5.06
C GLY A 8 11.15 -10.33 -5.09
N LEU A 9 10.43 -11.42 -4.85
CA LEU A 9 8.96 -11.41 -4.77
C LEU A 9 8.47 -10.74 -3.50
N ILE A 10 9.16 -10.96 -2.37
CA ILE A 10 8.85 -10.31 -1.09
C ILE A 10 9.08 -8.80 -1.19
N PHE A 11 10.21 -8.35 -1.76
CA PHE A 11 10.46 -6.93 -1.99
C PHE A 11 9.40 -6.30 -2.89
N ARG A 12 8.93 -7.03 -3.90
CA ARG A 12 7.86 -6.54 -4.78
C ARG A 12 6.52 -6.43 -4.06
N PHE A 13 6.22 -7.35 -3.16
CA PHE A 13 5.04 -7.26 -2.30
C PHE A 13 5.11 -6.04 -1.38
N ILE A 14 6.24 -5.85 -0.69
CA ILE A 14 6.46 -4.69 0.19
C ILE A 14 6.30 -3.39 -0.60
N TYR A 15 6.85 -3.33 -1.82
CA TYR A 15 6.66 -2.18 -2.71
C TYR A 15 5.19 -1.91 -3.01
N GLY A 16 4.41 -2.93 -3.39
CA GLY A 16 2.97 -2.77 -3.62
C GLY A 16 2.20 -2.39 -2.35
N TYR A 17 2.61 -2.92 -1.19
CA TYR A 17 2.03 -2.57 0.10
C TYR A 17 2.28 -1.11 0.47
N LEU A 18 3.50 -0.58 0.21
CA LEU A 18 3.83 0.83 0.39
C LEU A 18 3.06 1.75 -0.57
N ILE A 19 2.82 1.32 -1.82
CA ILE A 19 1.91 2.06 -2.72
C ILE A 19 0.51 2.13 -2.11
N GLY A 20 0.01 1.00 -1.59
CA GLY A 20 -1.27 0.97 -0.89
C GLY A 20 -1.30 1.89 0.32
N TYR A 21 -0.20 1.97 1.09
CA TYR A 21 -0.06 2.90 2.22
C TYR A 21 -0.28 4.35 1.78
N ILE A 22 0.41 4.77 0.72
CA ILE A 22 0.32 6.13 0.18
C ILE A 22 -1.10 6.42 -0.27
N PHE A 23 -1.72 5.49 -0.99
CA PHE A 23 -3.11 5.64 -1.46
C PHE A 23 -4.10 5.81 -0.30
N VAL A 24 -4.00 4.96 0.73
CA VAL A 24 -4.84 5.06 1.93
C VAL A 24 -4.60 6.38 2.66
N ALA A 25 -3.35 6.83 2.78
CA ALA A 25 -3.03 8.11 3.40
C ALA A 25 -3.65 9.30 2.64
N VAL A 26 -3.63 9.28 1.31
CA VAL A 26 -4.29 10.30 0.48
C VAL A 26 -5.80 10.33 0.73
N ILE A 27 -6.46 9.16 0.88
CA ILE A 27 -7.89 9.09 1.23
C ILE A 27 -8.14 9.74 2.59
N TYR A 28 -7.33 9.43 3.61
CA TYR A 28 -7.48 10.04 4.94
C TYR A 28 -7.34 11.57 4.88
N ILE A 29 -6.37 12.08 4.12
CA ILE A 29 -6.18 13.52 3.93
C ILE A 29 -7.39 14.14 3.23
N ALA A 30 -7.91 13.50 2.17
CA ALA A 30 -9.07 14.00 1.44
C ALA A 30 -10.32 14.07 2.34
N VAL A 31 -10.57 13.04 3.15
CA VAL A 31 -11.67 13.03 4.12
C VAL A 31 -11.47 14.09 5.21
N ALA A 32 -10.25 14.30 5.68
CA ALA A 32 -9.98 15.37 6.64
C ALA A 32 -10.29 16.75 6.04
N ILE A 33 -9.87 17.00 4.79
CA ILE A 33 -10.16 18.26 4.08
C ILE A 33 -11.66 18.47 3.89
N THR A 34 -12.43 17.44 3.53
CA THR A 34 -13.89 17.60 3.39
C THR A 34 -14.54 17.95 4.73
N VAL A 35 -14.15 17.30 5.82
CA VAL A 35 -14.67 17.63 7.16
C VAL A 35 -14.35 19.08 7.53
N ILE A 36 -13.13 19.55 7.28
CA ILE A 36 -12.73 20.95 7.52
C ILE A 36 -13.60 21.93 6.74
N LEU A 37 -13.90 21.63 5.48
CA LEU A 37 -14.68 22.51 4.60
C LEU A 37 -16.16 22.59 5.00
N PHE A 38 -16.74 21.51 5.54
CA PHE A 38 -18.15 21.48 5.91
C PHE A 38 -18.43 21.93 7.35
N ASP A 39 -17.50 21.69 8.29
CA ASP A 39 -17.68 22.06 9.70
C ASP A 39 -16.33 22.41 10.37
N PRO A 40 -15.83 23.64 10.16
CA PRO A 40 -14.53 24.06 10.67
C PRO A 40 -14.48 24.20 12.20
N GLU A 41 -15.61 24.51 12.84
CA GLU A 41 -15.68 24.70 14.29
C GLU A 41 -15.60 23.35 15.02
N ALA A 42 -16.38 22.36 14.59
CA ALA A 42 -16.30 21.02 15.17
C ALA A 42 -14.91 20.39 14.93
N PHE A 43 -14.33 20.62 13.75
CA PHE A 43 -12.97 20.15 13.43
C PHE A 43 -11.91 20.75 14.37
N SER A 44 -11.97 22.06 14.63
CA SER A 44 -11.02 22.74 15.53
C SER A 44 -11.04 22.15 16.94
N ILE A 45 -12.23 21.93 17.50
CA ILE A 45 -12.40 21.36 18.85
C ILE A 45 -11.90 19.91 18.89
N PHE A 46 -12.24 19.10 17.88
CA PHE A 46 -11.80 17.70 17.80
C PHE A 46 -10.28 17.57 17.67
N ILE A 47 -9.66 18.39 16.81
CA ILE A 47 -8.20 18.38 16.59
C ILE A 47 -7.45 18.82 17.83
N ILE A 48 -7.88 19.89 18.50
CA ILE A 48 -7.24 20.37 19.73
C ILE A 48 -7.32 19.29 20.83
N THR A 49 -8.46 18.63 20.94
CA THR A 49 -8.65 17.51 21.87
C THR A 49 -7.76 16.32 21.50
N TYR A 50 -7.68 15.99 20.21
CA TYR A 50 -6.90 14.87 19.69
C TYR A 50 -5.38 15.09 19.83
N ILE A 51 -4.86 16.30 19.54
CA ILE A 51 -3.43 16.66 19.70
C ILE A 51 -2.97 16.50 21.15
N LYS A 52 -3.85 16.72 22.12
CA LYS A 52 -3.56 16.55 23.54
C LYS A 52 -3.48 15.08 23.98
N THR A 53 -3.88 14.14 23.12
CA THR A 53 -3.77 12.71 23.42
C THR A 53 -2.40 12.16 23.00
N PRO A 54 -1.83 11.21 23.75
CA PRO A 54 -0.57 10.54 23.38
C PRO A 54 -0.70 9.70 22.09
N GLU A 55 -1.92 9.52 21.58
CA GLU A 55 -2.19 8.79 20.34
C GLU A 55 -1.99 9.64 19.08
N TYR A 56 -1.88 10.97 19.20
CA TYR A 56 -1.77 11.91 18.08
C TYR A 56 -0.69 11.53 17.05
N ASN A 57 0.47 11.06 17.52
CA ASN A 57 1.60 10.72 16.65
C ASN A 57 1.46 9.36 15.93
N LYS A 58 0.40 8.59 16.19
CA LYS A 58 0.22 7.26 15.59
C LYS A 58 -0.91 7.31 14.57
N LEU A 59 -0.55 7.33 13.29
CA LEU A 59 -1.50 7.07 12.22
C LEU A 59 -1.97 5.62 12.33
N LYS A 60 -3.09 5.38 13.02
CA LYS A 60 -3.71 4.06 13.12
C LYS A 60 -4.41 3.77 11.79
N ILE A 61 -3.77 2.98 10.95
CA ILE A 61 -4.42 2.47 9.74
C ILE A 61 -5.51 1.49 10.16
N SER A 62 -6.72 1.71 9.67
CA SER A 62 -7.83 0.80 9.92
C SER A 62 -7.56 -0.60 9.34
N LEU A 63 -8.22 -1.62 9.88
CA LEU A 63 -8.13 -2.97 9.33
C LEU A 63 -8.46 -2.99 7.82
N LEU A 64 -9.46 -2.21 7.39
CA LEU A 64 -9.82 -2.06 5.99
C LEU A 64 -8.68 -1.44 5.16
N GLY A 65 -7.99 -0.43 5.71
CA GLY A 65 -6.79 0.14 5.10
C GLY A 65 -5.70 -0.91 4.90
N HIS A 66 -5.42 -1.74 5.92
CA HIS A 66 -4.48 -2.85 5.80
C HIS A 66 -4.89 -3.86 4.73
N VAL A 67 -6.17 -4.22 4.63
CA VAL A 67 -6.68 -5.12 3.58
C VAL A 67 -6.40 -4.53 2.19
N LEU A 68 -6.69 -3.24 1.97
CA LEU A 68 -6.40 -2.58 0.69
C LEU A 68 -4.90 -2.58 0.37
N MET A 69 -4.06 -2.30 1.35
CA MET A 69 -2.60 -2.33 1.18
C MET A 69 -2.08 -3.72 0.82
N VAL A 70 -2.60 -4.76 1.48
CA VAL A 70 -2.27 -6.16 1.15
C VAL A 70 -2.70 -6.50 -0.26
N LEU A 71 -3.89 -6.07 -0.70
CA LEU A 71 -4.35 -6.27 -2.08
C LEU A 71 -3.41 -5.61 -3.09
N CYS A 72 -2.95 -4.38 -2.84
CA CYS A 72 -1.94 -3.73 -3.67
C CYS A 72 -0.63 -4.53 -3.74
N GLY A 73 -0.15 -5.03 -2.59
CA GLY A 73 1.01 -5.92 -2.52
C GLY A 73 0.82 -7.20 -3.34
N MET A 74 -0.35 -7.85 -3.25
CA MET A 74 -0.68 -9.05 -4.01
C MET A 74 -0.72 -8.81 -5.52
N VAL A 75 -1.26 -7.67 -5.97
CA VAL A 75 -1.28 -7.29 -7.39
C VAL A 75 0.14 -7.17 -7.93
N GLU A 76 1.03 -6.46 -7.24
CA GLU A 76 2.43 -6.31 -7.65
C GLU A 76 3.20 -7.64 -7.60
N TRP A 77 2.93 -8.49 -6.61
CA TRP A 77 3.44 -9.86 -6.57
C TRP A 77 3.03 -10.65 -7.81
N MET A 78 1.73 -10.66 -8.14
CA MET A 78 1.19 -11.41 -9.27
C MET A 78 1.77 -10.93 -10.60
N LYS A 79 1.93 -9.61 -10.79
CA LYS A 79 2.60 -9.04 -11.96
C LYS A 79 4.03 -9.58 -12.10
N CYS A 80 4.82 -9.55 -11.04
CA CYS A 80 6.19 -10.06 -11.06
C CYS A 80 6.25 -11.57 -11.33
N LYS A 81 5.35 -12.36 -10.72
CA LYS A 81 5.24 -13.80 -10.98
C LYS A 81 4.92 -14.08 -12.45
N ASN A 82 4.03 -13.30 -13.05
CA ASN A 82 3.66 -13.41 -14.46
C ASN A 82 4.80 -12.99 -15.40
N GLU A 83 5.56 -11.94 -15.08
CA GLU A 83 6.76 -11.56 -15.82
C GLU A 83 7.84 -12.66 -15.79
N ILE A 84 8.10 -13.25 -14.62
CA ILE A 84 9.05 -14.37 -14.49
C ILE A 84 8.58 -15.55 -15.35
N LYS A 85 7.29 -15.89 -15.32
CA LYS A 85 6.72 -16.94 -16.18
C LYS A 85 6.89 -16.61 -17.67
N ARG A 86 6.58 -15.38 -18.10
CA ARG A 86 6.74 -14.92 -19.49
C ARG A 86 8.19 -14.98 -19.96
N LYS A 87 9.14 -14.49 -19.16
CA LYS A 87 10.58 -14.53 -19.45
C LYS A 87 11.09 -15.97 -19.57
N LYS A 88 10.65 -16.88 -18.70
CA LYS A 88 10.97 -18.32 -18.80
C LYS A 88 10.41 -18.95 -20.08
N LYS A 89 9.17 -18.63 -20.46
CA LYS A 89 8.54 -19.13 -21.71
C LYS A 89 9.30 -18.66 -22.95
N LYS A 90 9.72 -17.38 -23.01
CA LYS A 90 10.52 -16.84 -24.11
C LYS A 90 11.88 -17.54 -24.25
N ARG A 91 12.62 -17.72 -23.14
CA ARG A 91 13.92 -18.43 -23.15
C ARG A 91 13.82 -19.87 -23.64
N ARG A 92 12.75 -20.59 -23.29
CA ARG A 92 12.54 -21.96 -23.78
C ARG A 92 12.30 -21.98 -25.28
N LYS A 93 11.52 -21.05 -25.84
CA LYS A 93 11.27 -20.99 -27.29
C LYS A 93 12.57 -20.79 -28.09
N GLN A 94 13.47 -19.93 -27.63
CA GLN A 94 14.76 -19.66 -28.30
C GLN A 94 15.78 -20.81 -28.26
N ILE A 95 15.55 -21.87 -27.48
CA ILE A 95 16.45 -23.03 -27.41
C ILE A 95 16.03 -24.13 -28.41
N TYR A 96 14.79 -24.06 -28.92
CA TYR A 96 14.24 -25.02 -29.89
C TYR A 96 14.18 -24.46 -31.32
N GLU A 97 14.64 -23.21 -31.51
CA GLU A 97 14.99 -22.62 -32.81
C GLU A 97 16.50 -22.73 -32.99
#